data_AF-R5KV49-F1
#
_entry.id   AF-R5KV49-F1
#
_cell.length_a   1.000
_cell.length_b   1.000
_cell.length_c   1.000
_cell.angle_alpha   90.00
_cell.angle_beta   90.00
_cell.angle_gamma   90.00
#
_symmetry.space_group_name_H-M   'P 1'
#
loop_
_entity.id
_entity.type
_entity.pdbx_description
1 polymer ?
#
loop_
_entity_poly.entity_id
_entity_poly.type
_entity_poly.pdbx_seq_one_letter_code
_entity_poly.pdbx_strand_id
1 'polypeptide(L)'
;MKLNDRSFKVFIYSGLGVSIPILAVGVAMLLSGYRISPEAKFWLWFVVVLSAVVMVFSLIRLLCDFIPVDKISRRLRKNVVSVQDNSLKTSSIQSIQHEHETQNEEHTDQHNAMKAYFIKQYVNKAYVDEPVFETYEELFKENKGGKNVVLAFYCGADTNMNWLISIPSYTEAVRMFGEDVVGSKNNYSVQKSNLVKEELDDKKLTEIRTMKLLMKKIMASKKK
;
A
#
# COMPACT_ATOMS: atom_id res chain seq x y z
N MET A 1 5.74 3.44 25.80
CA MET A 1 7.06 4.01 25.45
C MET A 1 7.14 4.10 23.93
N LYS A 2 6.93 5.29 23.33
CA LYS A 2 7.00 5.47 21.87
C LYS A 2 8.47 5.40 21.45
N LEU A 3 8.92 4.24 21.00
CA LEU A 3 10.26 4.08 20.44
C LEU A 3 10.33 4.89 19.15
N ASN A 4 11.30 5.81 19.11
CA ASN A 4 11.51 6.74 18.01
C ASN A 4 11.97 5.96 16.78
N ASP A 5 11.05 5.74 15.84
CA ASP A 5 11.19 4.87 14.65
C ASP A 5 12.50 5.15 13.85
N ARG A 6 12.93 6.42 13.84
CA ARG A 6 14.16 6.86 13.20
C ARG A 6 15.43 6.34 13.87
N SER A 7 15.50 6.34 15.20
CA SER A 7 16.65 5.83 15.96
C SER A 7 16.77 4.31 15.83
N PHE A 8 15.62 3.63 15.77
CA PHE A 8 15.57 2.18 15.63
C PHE A 8 15.99 1.71 14.22
N LYS A 9 15.64 2.47 13.18
CA LYS A 9 16.07 2.21 11.81
C LYS A 9 17.58 2.36 11.62
N VAL A 10 18.19 3.38 12.23
CA VAL A 10 19.66 3.57 12.22
C VAL A 10 20.38 2.43 12.93
N PHE A 11 19.81 1.91 14.02
CA PHE A 11 20.35 0.76 14.75
C PHE A 11 20.38 -0.52 13.90
N ILE A 12 19.31 -0.80 13.14
CA ILE A 12 19.25 -1.98 12.25
C ILE A 12 20.25 -1.87 11.09
N TYR A 13 20.36 -0.71 10.44
CA TYR A 13 21.33 -0.53 9.35
C TYR A 13 22.78 -0.62 9.84
N SER A 14 23.05 -0.13 11.05
CA SER A 14 24.38 -0.24 11.67
C SER A 14 24.70 -1.69 12.04
N GLY A 15 23.73 -2.45 12.54
CA GLY A 15 23.88 -3.88 12.85
C GLY A 15 24.21 -4.73 11.61
N LEU A 16 23.54 -4.48 10.48
CA LEU A 16 23.82 -5.16 9.21
C LEU A 16 25.23 -4.86 8.68
N GLY A 17 25.67 -3.60 8.77
CA GLY A 17 26.99 -3.19 8.31
C GLY A 17 28.13 -3.90 9.06
N VAL A 18 27.93 -4.20 10.35
CA VAL A 18 28.93 -4.88 11.18
C VAL A 18 28.84 -6.42 11.03
N SER A 19 27.64 -6.99 10.88
CA SER A 19 27.48 -8.45 10.80
C SER A 19 28.05 -9.07 9.52
N ILE A 20 27.95 -8.37 8.39
CA ILE A 20 28.39 -8.87 7.07
C ILE A 20 29.90 -9.17 7.02
N PRO A 21 30.82 -8.27 7.40
CA PRO A 21 32.25 -8.56 7.38
C PRO A 21 32.64 -9.64 8.38
N ILE A 22 32.00 -9.70 9.56
CA ILE A 22 32.25 -10.76 10.56
C ILE A 22 31.86 -12.13 10.01
N LEU A 23 30.73 -12.23 9.29
CA LEU A 23 30.29 -13.46 8.65
C LEU A 23 31.20 -13.86 7.50
N ALA A 24 31.57 -12.92 6.64
CA ALA A 24 32.44 -13.19 5.50
C ALA A 24 33.81 -13.73 5.96
N VAL A 25 34.44 -13.07 6.95
CA VAL A 25 35.73 -13.48 7.49
C VAL A 25 35.63 -14.77 8.30
N GLY A 26 34.60 -14.91 9.14
CA GLY A 26 34.41 -16.10 9.98
C GLY A 26 34.12 -17.36 9.15
N VAL A 27 33.28 -17.26 8.12
CA VAL A 27 32.99 -18.37 7.20
C VAL A 27 34.22 -18.71 6.34
N ALA A 28 34.95 -17.70 5.84
CA ALA A 28 36.19 -17.93 5.11
C ALA A 28 37.26 -18.62 5.96
N MET A 29 37.42 -18.25 7.24
CA MET A 29 38.33 -18.91 8.19
C MET A 29 37.91 -20.35 8.50
N LEU A 30 36.60 -20.63 8.56
CA LEU A 30 36.08 -21.99 8.78
C LEU A 30 36.25 -22.90 7.55
N LEU A 31 36.17 -22.34 6.34
CA LEU A 31 36.28 -23.08 5.07
C LEU A 31 37.72 -23.22 4.56
N SER A 32 38.62 -22.30 4.93
CA SER A 32 40.00 -22.27 4.43
C SER A 32 40.92 -23.35 5.01
N GLY A 33 40.38 -24.32 5.76
CA GLY A 33 41.16 -25.45 6.29
C GLY A 33 42.28 -25.03 7.26
N TYR A 34 42.23 -23.80 7.77
CA TYR A 34 43.24 -23.24 8.65
C TYR A 34 43.24 -24.04 9.97
N ARG A 35 44.43 -24.45 10.44
CA ARG A 35 44.58 -25.24 11.68
C ARG A 35 44.37 -24.35 12.91
N ILE A 36 43.10 -24.06 13.19
CA ILE A 36 42.65 -23.33 14.37
C ILE A 36 42.47 -24.34 15.52
N SER A 37 42.88 -23.96 16.74
CA SER A 37 42.70 -24.81 17.92
C SER A 37 41.21 -25.11 18.13
N PRO A 38 40.85 -26.29 18.67
CA PRO A 38 39.45 -26.68 18.83
C PRO A 38 38.66 -25.70 19.71
N GLU A 39 39.30 -25.11 20.72
CA GLU A 39 38.69 -24.07 21.56
C GLU A 39 38.44 -22.76 20.79
N ALA A 40 39.41 -22.28 20.01
CA ALA A 40 39.23 -21.08 19.20
C ALA A 40 38.18 -21.28 18.11
N LYS A 41 38.06 -22.49 17.56
CA LYS A 41 37.01 -22.86 16.60
C LYS A 41 35.62 -22.82 17.22
N PHE A 42 35.47 -23.21 18.49
CA PHE A 42 34.20 -23.12 19.22
C PHE A 42 33.77 -21.66 19.42
N TRP A 43 34.69 -20.80 19.87
CA TRP A 43 34.41 -19.37 20.02
C TRP A 43 34.11 -18.67 18.69
N LEU A 44 34.87 -19.02 17.63
CA LEU A 44 34.61 -18.51 16.29
C LEU A 44 33.22 -18.92 15.80
N TRP A 45 32.82 -20.18 16.01
CA TRP A 45 31.48 -20.66 15.69
C TRP A 45 30.40 -19.89 16.44
N PHE A 46 30.61 -19.63 17.73
CA PHE A 46 29.67 -18.88 18.55
C PHE A 46 29.47 -17.45 18.01
N VAL A 47 30.56 -16.75 17.67
CA VAL A 47 30.53 -15.40 17.10
C VAL A 47 29.85 -15.39 15.72
N VAL A 48 30.14 -16.37 14.87
CA VAL A 48 29.54 -16.51 13.54
C VAL A 48 28.04 -16.77 13.64
N VAL A 49 27.61 -17.67 14.53
CA VAL A 49 26.20 -17.98 14.77
C VAL A 49 25.46 -16.76 15.33
N LEU A 50 26.04 -16.06 16.31
CA LEU A 50 25.43 -14.88 16.89
C LEU A 50 25.27 -13.76 15.84
N SER A 51 26.30 -13.54 15.01
CA SER A 51 26.24 -12.59 13.89
C SER A 51 25.18 -13.00 12.86
N ALA A 52 25.07 -14.30 12.55
CA ALA A 52 24.04 -14.82 11.66
C ALA A 52 22.63 -14.58 12.22
N VAL A 53 22.41 -14.78 13.52
CA VAL A 53 21.13 -14.50 14.18
C VAL A 53 20.78 -13.01 14.06
N VAL A 54 21.72 -12.11 14.34
CA VAL A 54 21.49 -10.66 14.21
C VAL A 54 21.18 -10.27 12.77
N MET A 55 21.90 -10.83 11.80
CA MET A 55 21.64 -10.61 10.38
C MET A 55 20.25 -11.13 9.98
N VAL A 56 19.86 -12.33 10.43
CA VAL A 56 18.54 -12.92 10.15
C VAL A 56 17.42 -12.09 10.77
N PHE A 57 17.55 -11.65 12.03
CA PHE A 57 16.57 -10.76 12.66
C PHE A 57 16.46 -9.42 11.91
N SER A 58 17.58 -8.86 11.48
CA SER A 58 17.62 -7.62 10.69
C SER A 58 16.97 -7.82 9.32
N LEU A 59 17.21 -8.96 8.68
CA LEU A 59 16.63 -9.31 7.39
C LEU A 59 15.13 -9.59 7.50
N ILE A 60 14.68 -10.32 8.53
CA ILE A 60 13.25 -10.52 8.82
C ILE A 60 12.58 -9.17 9.03
N ARG A 61 13.20 -8.26 9.78
CA ARG A 61 12.66 -6.92 10.02
C ARG A 61 12.62 -6.07 8.76
N LEU A 62 13.66 -6.11 7.93
CA LEU A 62 13.68 -5.43 6.64
C LEU A 62 12.59 -6.01 5.72
N LEU A 63 12.45 -7.34 5.69
CA LEU A 63 11.36 -8.01 4.98
C LEU A 63 9.98 -7.65 5.56
N CYS A 64 9.84 -7.44 6.87
CA CYS A 64 8.62 -6.94 7.50
C CYS A 64 8.37 -5.43 7.29
N ASP A 65 9.40 -4.65 6.94
CA ASP A 65 9.27 -3.25 6.50
C ASP A 65 8.77 -3.21 5.03
N PHE A 66 9.10 -4.23 4.23
CA PHE A 66 8.63 -4.41 2.85
C PHE A 66 7.31 -5.22 2.72
N ILE A 67 7.01 -6.10 3.68
CA ILE A 67 5.76 -6.84 3.80
C ILE A 67 4.83 -6.00 4.68
N PRO A 68 3.69 -5.51 4.21
CA PRO A 68 2.76 -4.76 5.05
C PRO A 68 2.20 -5.71 6.11
N VAL A 69 2.79 -5.71 7.31
CA VAL A 69 2.37 -6.55 8.45
C VAL A 69 0.92 -6.23 8.85
N ASP A 70 0.39 -5.06 8.49
CA ASP A 70 -1.03 -4.71 8.63
C ASP A 70 -1.97 -5.59 7.78
N LYS A 71 -1.46 -6.23 6.72
CA LYS A 71 -2.21 -7.21 5.90
C LYS A 71 -2.13 -8.63 6.46
N ILE A 72 -1.09 -8.97 7.25
CA ILE A 72 -0.91 -10.33 7.81
C ILE A 72 -1.50 -10.44 9.22
N SER A 73 -1.39 -9.41 10.08
CA SER A 73 -2.01 -9.46 11.42
C SER A 73 -3.54 -9.59 11.33
N ARG A 74 -4.18 -8.91 10.36
CA ARG A 74 -5.61 -9.07 10.06
C ARG A 74 -5.98 -10.47 9.56
N ARG A 75 -5.07 -11.18 8.86
CA ARG A 75 -5.30 -12.56 8.40
C ARG A 75 -5.03 -13.59 9.49
N LEU A 76 -4.04 -13.38 10.35
CA LEU A 76 -3.76 -14.24 11.51
C LEU A 76 -4.84 -14.07 12.59
N ARG A 77 -5.35 -12.85 12.82
CA ARG A 77 -6.52 -12.64 13.69
C ARG A 77 -7.77 -13.33 13.14
N LYS A 78 -7.94 -13.37 11.81
CA LYS A 78 -9.04 -14.12 11.16
C LYS A 78 -8.90 -15.64 11.35
N ASN A 79 -7.68 -16.17 11.30
CA ASN A 79 -7.43 -17.61 11.44
C ASN A 79 -7.41 -18.10 12.89
N VAL A 80 -7.02 -17.27 13.87
CA VAL A 80 -7.14 -17.63 15.30
C VAL A 80 -8.60 -17.58 15.75
N VAL A 81 -9.39 -16.62 15.24
CA VAL A 81 -10.85 -16.58 15.47
C VAL A 81 -11.55 -17.76 14.80
N SER A 82 -11.17 -18.14 13.57
CA SER A 82 -11.83 -19.26 12.87
C SER A 82 -11.52 -20.65 13.43
N VAL A 83 -10.43 -20.82 14.19
CA VAL A 83 -10.05 -22.14 14.76
C VAL A 83 -10.61 -22.33 16.18
N GLN A 84 -10.87 -21.24 16.92
CA GLN A 84 -11.41 -21.32 18.28
C GLN A 84 -12.95 -21.31 18.34
N ASP A 85 -13.64 -20.92 17.27
CA ASP A 85 -15.12 -20.84 17.22
C ASP A 85 -15.84 -22.17 16.89
N ASN A 86 -15.12 -23.25 16.57
CA ASN A 86 -15.76 -24.55 16.30
C ASN A 86 -15.99 -25.43 17.55
N SER A 87 -15.61 -24.98 18.77
CA SER A 87 -15.69 -25.85 19.95
C SER A 87 -16.72 -25.46 21.01
N LEU A 88 -17.33 -24.27 21.02
CA LEU A 88 -18.25 -23.88 22.09
C LEU A 88 -19.47 -23.13 21.55
N LYS A 89 -20.31 -23.88 20.86
CA LYS A 89 -21.74 -23.58 20.77
C LYS A 89 -22.33 -23.84 22.15
N THR A 90 -22.72 -22.78 22.88
CA THR A 90 -23.98 -22.64 23.63
C THR A 90 -23.88 -21.45 24.58
N SER A 91 -24.97 -20.68 24.65
CA SER A 91 -25.29 -19.60 25.60
C SER A 91 -24.44 -18.33 25.58
N SER A 92 -24.91 -17.30 24.87
CA SER A 92 -25.66 -16.20 25.50
C SER A 92 -25.86 -15.05 24.50
N ILE A 93 -27.09 -14.95 24.00
CA ILE A 93 -27.61 -13.85 23.18
C ILE A 93 -27.81 -12.65 24.12
N GLN A 94 -26.96 -11.62 24.06
CA GLN A 94 -27.32 -10.25 24.47
C GLN A 94 -26.25 -9.16 24.23
N SER A 95 -25.02 -9.48 23.82
CA SER A 95 -23.95 -8.45 23.66
C SER A 95 -23.56 -8.08 22.22
N ILE A 96 -24.24 -8.61 21.19
CA ILE A 96 -23.80 -8.48 19.78
C ILE A 96 -24.33 -7.20 19.09
N GLN A 97 -25.32 -6.50 19.66
CA GLN A 97 -25.89 -5.32 19.00
C GLN A 97 -24.98 -4.08 19.03
N HIS A 98 -24.11 -3.92 20.04
CA HIS A 98 -23.30 -2.69 20.16
C HIS A 98 -21.97 -2.71 19.37
N GLU A 99 -21.40 -3.87 19.04
CA GLU A 99 -20.12 -3.92 18.32
C GLU A 99 -20.29 -3.89 16.79
N HIS A 100 -21.46 -4.22 16.26
CA HIS A 100 -21.70 -4.27 14.82
C HIS A 100 -22.09 -2.91 14.20
N GLU A 101 -22.63 -1.98 14.99
CA GLU A 101 -22.88 -0.59 14.57
C GLU A 101 -21.56 0.22 14.54
N THR A 102 -20.72 0.07 15.56
CA THR A 102 -19.49 0.86 15.72
C THR A 102 -18.46 0.66 14.57
N GLN A 103 -18.32 -0.56 14.03
CA GLN A 103 -17.40 -0.80 12.90
C GLN A 103 -17.94 -0.33 11.54
N ASN A 104 -19.25 -0.31 11.36
CA ASN A 104 -19.87 0.13 10.11
C ASN A 104 -19.94 1.66 10.05
N GLU A 105 -20.16 2.33 11.19
CA GLU A 105 -20.07 3.79 11.33
C GLU A 105 -18.65 4.30 11.05
N GLU A 106 -17.61 3.73 11.68
CA GLU A 106 -16.22 4.18 11.49
C GLU A 106 -15.74 4.05 10.04
N HIS A 107 -16.15 2.99 9.32
CA HIS A 107 -15.78 2.77 7.93
C HIS A 107 -16.55 3.69 6.96
N THR A 108 -17.80 4.03 7.30
CA THR A 108 -18.64 4.97 6.52
C THR A 108 -18.17 6.42 6.75
N ASP A 109 -17.77 6.75 7.97
CA ASP A 109 -17.23 8.06 8.35
C ASP A 109 -15.90 8.35 7.67
N GLN A 110 -14.99 7.36 7.64
CA GLN A 110 -13.72 7.50 6.92
C GLN A 110 -13.94 7.69 5.42
N HIS A 111 -14.88 6.95 4.82
CA HIS A 111 -15.21 7.07 3.40
C HIS A 111 -15.80 8.44 3.07
N ASN A 112 -16.76 8.91 3.87
CA ASN A 112 -17.36 10.24 3.72
C ASN A 112 -16.31 11.36 3.89
N ALA A 113 -15.38 11.20 4.83
CA ALA A 113 -14.28 12.14 5.02
C ALA A 113 -13.33 12.18 3.81
N MET A 114 -12.99 11.04 3.21
CA MET A 114 -12.14 11.02 2.01
C MET A 114 -12.84 11.60 0.79
N LYS A 115 -14.15 11.33 0.63
CA LYS A 115 -14.97 11.97 -0.40
C LYS A 115 -14.96 13.49 -0.26
N ALA A 116 -15.24 14.00 0.93
CA ALA A 116 -15.24 15.45 1.20
C ALA A 116 -13.86 16.07 0.94
N TYR A 117 -12.79 15.38 1.32
CA TYR A 117 -11.42 15.80 1.03
C TYR A 117 -11.14 15.88 -0.48
N PHE A 118 -11.53 14.84 -1.24
CA PHE A 118 -11.35 14.82 -2.69
C PHE A 118 -12.09 15.98 -3.37
N ILE A 119 -13.36 16.20 -3.01
CA ILE A 119 -14.18 17.26 -3.57
C ILE A 119 -13.54 18.63 -3.27
N LYS A 120 -13.12 18.86 -2.02
CA LYS A 120 -12.51 20.13 -1.60
C LYS A 120 -11.18 20.42 -2.30
N GLN A 121 -10.33 19.41 -2.48
CA GLN A 121 -8.96 19.61 -2.95
C GLN A 121 -8.81 19.50 -4.47
N TYR A 122 -9.63 18.68 -5.12
CA TYR A 122 -9.39 18.31 -6.52
C TYR A 122 -10.55 18.65 -7.45
N VAL A 123 -11.79 18.76 -6.97
CA VAL A 123 -12.94 19.00 -7.84
C VAL A 123 -13.08 20.49 -8.12
N ASN A 124 -13.36 20.84 -9.38
CA ASN A 124 -13.65 22.20 -9.78
C ASN A 124 -14.98 22.65 -9.16
N LYS A 125 -15.06 23.90 -8.69
CA LYS A 125 -16.24 24.48 -8.04
C LYS A 125 -17.54 24.30 -8.84
N ALA A 126 -17.45 24.28 -10.17
CA ALA A 126 -18.60 24.06 -11.05
C ALA A 126 -19.19 22.63 -10.98
N TYR A 127 -18.46 21.67 -10.42
CA TYR A 127 -18.81 20.25 -10.36
C TYR A 127 -18.86 19.70 -8.92
N VAL A 128 -18.90 20.57 -7.91
CA VAL A 128 -18.92 20.16 -6.49
C VAL A 128 -20.19 19.40 -6.12
N ASP A 129 -21.32 19.77 -6.72
CA ASP A 129 -22.62 19.11 -6.51
C ASP A 129 -22.82 17.88 -7.40
N GLU A 130 -21.84 17.58 -8.24
CA GLU A 130 -21.89 16.45 -9.16
C GLU A 130 -21.23 15.21 -8.53
N PRO A 131 -21.69 13.98 -8.84
CA PRO A 131 -21.14 12.75 -8.28
C PRO A 131 -19.77 12.36 -8.88
N VAL A 132 -18.81 13.30 -8.87
CA VAL A 132 -17.47 13.14 -9.45
C VAL A 132 -16.70 12.04 -8.72
N PHE A 133 -16.75 12.04 -7.38
CA PHE A 133 -16.02 11.05 -6.58
C PHE A 133 -16.56 9.64 -6.83
N GLU A 134 -17.88 9.46 -6.79
CA GLU A 134 -18.57 8.20 -7.04
C GLU A 134 -18.35 7.70 -8.47
N THR A 135 -18.22 8.62 -9.43
CA THR A 135 -17.90 8.27 -10.81
C THR A 135 -16.52 7.62 -10.90
N TYR A 136 -15.52 8.13 -10.18
CA TYR A 136 -14.19 7.51 -10.11
C TYR A 136 -14.23 6.17 -9.38
N GLU A 137 -14.96 6.07 -8.27
CA GLU A 137 -15.09 4.80 -7.55
C GLU A 137 -15.71 3.70 -8.41
N GLU A 138 -16.80 4.01 -9.13
CA GLU A 138 -17.45 3.06 -10.03
C GLU A 138 -16.51 2.65 -11.17
N LEU A 139 -15.87 3.64 -11.80
CA LEU A 139 -14.91 3.42 -12.88
C LEU A 139 -13.77 2.46 -12.46
N PHE A 140 -13.32 2.58 -11.21
CA PHE A 140 -12.23 1.77 -10.65
C PHE A 140 -12.68 0.41 -10.14
N LYS A 141 -13.96 0.23 -9.79
CA LYS A 141 -14.56 -1.08 -9.48
C LYS A 141 -14.63 -1.97 -10.71
N GLU A 142 -15.06 -1.42 -11.84
CA GLU A 142 -15.21 -2.16 -13.11
C GLU A 142 -13.86 -2.50 -13.77
N ASN A 143 -12.85 -1.65 -13.58
CA ASN A 143 -11.52 -1.83 -14.16
C ASN A 143 -10.46 -2.03 -13.07
N LYS A 144 -10.32 -3.27 -12.57
CA LYS A 144 -9.21 -3.67 -11.71
C LYS A 144 -7.87 -3.49 -12.44
N GLY A 145 -7.22 -2.34 -12.31
CA GLY A 145 -5.91 -2.14 -12.90
C GLY A 145 -5.45 -0.69 -12.94
N GLY A 146 -4.42 -0.39 -12.17
CA GLY A 146 -3.74 0.92 -12.07
C GLY A 146 -3.23 1.55 -13.37
N LYS A 147 -3.48 0.96 -14.56
CA LYS A 147 -3.27 1.59 -15.87
C LYS A 147 -4.35 2.64 -16.21
N ASN A 148 -5.55 2.50 -15.65
CA ASN A 148 -6.68 3.37 -16.00
C ASN A 148 -6.87 4.54 -15.02
N VAL A 149 -6.24 4.49 -13.85
CA VAL A 149 -6.42 5.49 -12.78
C VAL A 149 -5.83 6.84 -13.17
N VAL A 150 -4.57 6.88 -13.60
CA VAL A 150 -3.93 8.15 -14.01
C VAL A 150 -4.61 8.72 -15.25
N LEU A 151 -4.98 7.85 -16.21
CA LEU A 151 -5.71 8.25 -17.41
C LEU A 151 -7.07 8.87 -17.06
N ALA A 152 -7.80 8.31 -16.11
CA ALA A 152 -9.08 8.85 -15.66
C ALA A 152 -8.90 10.24 -15.02
N PHE A 153 -7.93 10.40 -14.11
CA PHE A 153 -7.65 11.71 -13.51
C PHE A 153 -7.18 12.73 -14.55
N TYR A 154 -6.36 12.31 -15.52
CA TYR A 154 -5.96 13.14 -16.64
C TYR A 154 -7.18 13.60 -17.45
N CYS A 155 -8.10 12.69 -17.77
CA CYS A 155 -9.34 13.04 -18.46
C CYS A 155 -10.21 14.01 -17.68
N GLY A 156 -10.30 13.86 -16.35
CA GLY A 156 -11.02 14.79 -15.50
C GLY A 156 -10.38 16.18 -15.39
N ALA A 157 -9.06 16.26 -15.44
CA ALA A 157 -8.31 17.52 -15.39
C ALA A 157 -8.14 18.18 -16.78
N ASP A 158 -8.42 17.45 -17.85
CA ASP A 158 -8.39 17.96 -19.22
C ASP A 158 -9.38 19.11 -19.41
N THR A 159 -8.99 20.13 -20.16
CA THR A 159 -9.76 21.37 -20.38
C THR A 159 -11.16 21.13 -20.94
N ASN A 160 -11.40 20.03 -21.68
CA ASN A 160 -12.71 19.71 -22.23
C ASN A 160 -13.69 19.10 -21.20
N MET A 161 -13.16 18.57 -20.10
CA MET A 161 -13.96 17.97 -19.03
C MET A 161 -14.00 18.88 -17.81
N ASN A 162 -12.83 19.34 -17.36
CA ASN A 162 -12.65 20.34 -16.32
C ASN A 162 -13.33 19.97 -14.98
N TRP A 163 -13.48 18.68 -14.71
CA TRP A 163 -14.03 18.16 -13.45
C TRP A 163 -13.03 18.32 -12.32
N LEU A 164 -11.75 18.16 -12.63
CA LEU A 164 -10.67 18.29 -11.67
C LEU A 164 -9.81 19.53 -11.96
N ILE A 165 -9.38 20.22 -10.91
CA ILE A 165 -8.43 21.33 -11.01
C ILE A 165 -6.99 20.85 -11.13
N SER A 166 -6.70 19.62 -10.69
CA SER A 166 -5.39 19.00 -10.79
C SER A 166 -5.47 17.48 -10.63
N ILE A 167 -4.46 16.79 -11.15
CA ILE A 167 -4.30 15.34 -10.99
C ILE A 167 -3.68 15.06 -9.60
N PRO A 168 -4.33 14.24 -8.75
CA PRO A 168 -3.80 13.86 -7.44
C PRO A 168 -2.35 13.32 -7.49
N SER A 169 -1.65 13.39 -6.36
CA SER A 169 -0.37 12.69 -6.22
C SER A 169 -0.61 11.19 -6.01
N TYR A 170 0.43 10.37 -6.20
CA TYR A 170 0.32 8.93 -5.92
C TYR A 170 -0.16 8.65 -4.48
N THR A 171 0.45 9.32 -3.50
CA THR A 171 0.12 9.15 -2.08
C THR A 171 -1.34 9.51 -1.81
N GLU A 172 -1.82 10.59 -2.40
CA GLU A 172 -3.21 11.04 -2.24
C GLU A 172 -4.20 10.10 -2.94
N ALA A 173 -3.88 9.66 -4.16
CA ALA A 173 -4.70 8.69 -4.87
C ALA A 173 -4.82 7.37 -4.09
N VAL A 174 -3.72 6.85 -3.54
CA VAL A 174 -3.71 5.63 -2.72
C VAL A 174 -4.52 5.82 -1.44
N ARG A 175 -4.42 6.98 -0.80
CA ARG A 175 -5.20 7.31 0.40
C ARG A 175 -6.71 7.29 0.13
N MET A 176 -7.14 7.76 -1.04
CA MET A 176 -8.57 7.90 -1.37
C MET A 176 -9.16 6.62 -1.97
N PHE A 177 -8.43 5.93 -2.85
CA PHE A 177 -8.96 4.80 -3.64
C PHE A 177 -8.31 3.45 -3.33
N GLY A 178 -7.28 3.41 -2.49
CA GLY A 178 -6.57 2.19 -2.15
C GLY A 178 -5.39 1.88 -3.09
N GLU A 179 -4.38 1.21 -2.53
CA GLU A 179 -3.18 0.78 -3.26
C GLU A 179 -3.49 -0.28 -4.32
N ASP A 180 -4.48 -1.15 -4.05
CA ASP A 180 -4.95 -2.20 -4.95
C ASP A 180 -5.56 -1.66 -6.24
N VAL A 181 -6.20 -0.48 -6.16
CA VAL A 181 -6.77 0.23 -7.30
C VAL A 181 -5.68 1.01 -8.05
N VAL A 182 -4.91 1.82 -7.32
CA VAL A 182 -3.94 2.77 -7.90
C VAL A 182 -2.70 2.08 -8.46
N GLY A 183 -2.33 0.93 -7.89
CA GLY A 183 -1.15 0.16 -8.26
C GLY A 183 0.15 0.74 -7.69
N SER A 184 1.28 0.46 -8.34
CA SER A 184 2.60 0.85 -7.84
C SER A 184 2.95 2.32 -8.16
N LYS A 185 3.71 2.95 -7.27
CA LYS A 185 4.19 4.34 -7.41
C LYS A 185 4.93 4.58 -8.73
N ASN A 186 5.76 3.63 -9.14
CA ASN A 186 6.54 3.74 -10.38
C ASN A 186 5.62 3.74 -11.60
N ASN A 187 4.61 2.85 -11.63
CA ASN A 187 3.66 2.79 -12.73
C ASN A 187 2.83 4.08 -12.82
N TYR A 188 2.35 4.58 -11.68
CA TYR A 188 1.62 5.85 -11.60
C TYR A 188 2.44 7.02 -12.15
N SER A 189 3.70 7.12 -11.74
CA SER A 189 4.61 8.21 -12.14
C SER A 189 4.93 8.16 -13.63
N VAL A 190 5.25 6.96 -14.15
CA VAL A 190 5.55 6.75 -15.58
C VAL A 190 4.34 7.05 -16.46
N GLN A 191 3.14 6.63 -16.06
CA GLN A 191 1.92 6.96 -16.78
C GLN A 191 1.65 8.45 -16.80
N LYS A 192 1.79 9.13 -15.65
CA LYS A 192 1.60 10.58 -15.54
C LYS A 192 2.56 11.33 -16.45
N SER A 193 3.84 10.94 -16.48
CA SER A 193 4.82 11.55 -17.39
C SER A 193 4.53 11.30 -18.87
N ASN A 194 4.02 10.11 -19.22
CA ASN A 194 3.72 9.78 -20.61
C ASN A 194 2.49 10.52 -21.16
N LEU A 195 1.54 10.88 -20.30
CA LEU A 195 0.33 11.63 -20.69
C LEU A 195 0.57 13.14 -20.84
N VAL A 196 1.67 13.65 -20.27
CA VAL A 196 2.05 15.08 -20.33
C VAL A 196 2.98 15.38 -21.52
N LYS A 197 3.35 14.38 -22.32
CA LYS A 197 4.18 14.57 -23.51
C LYS A 197 3.40 15.35 -24.58
N GLU A 198 4.08 16.29 -25.25
CA GLU A 198 3.49 17.18 -26.26
C GLU A 198 2.91 16.43 -27.49
N GLU A 199 3.47 15.26 -27.83
CA GLU A 199 2.95 14.40 -28.89
C GLU A 199 2.36 13.11 -28.31
N LEU A 200 1.04 13.07 -28.19
CA LEU A 200 0.27 11.87 -27.87
C LEU A 200 0.01 11.08 -29.16
N ASP A 201 0.32 9.79 -29.15
CA ASP A 201 0.02 8.90 -30.28
C ASP A 201 -1.51 8.75 -30.50
N ASP A 202 -1.92 8.38 -31.72
CA ASP A 202 -3.34 8.22 -32.09
C ASP A 202 -4.07 7.19 -31.21
N LYS A 203 -3.35 6.18 -30.74
CA LYS A 203 -3.89 5.15 -29.84
C LYS A 203 -4.22 5.74 -28.48
N LYS A 204 -3.38 6.61 -27.93
CA LYS A 204 -3.56 7.33 -26.67
C LYS A 204 -4.68 8.33 -26.76
N LEU A 205 -4.80 9.05 -27.88
CA LEU A 205 -5.94 9.92 -28.14
C LEU A 205 -7.25 9.13 -28.14
N THR A 206 -7.25 7.94 -28.74
CA THR A 206 -8.40 7.03 -28.72
C THR A 206 -8.72 6.52 -27.31
N GLU A 207 -7.71 6.14 -26.52
CA GLU A 207 -7.86 5.76 -25.11
C GLU A 207 -8.48 6.91 -24.28
N ILE A 208 -7.98 8.14 -24.45
CA ILE A 208 -8.50 9.35 -23.78
C ILE A 208 -9.97 9.60 -24.16
N ARG A 209 -10.32 9.58 -25.45
CA ARG A 209 -11.70 9.78 -25.91
C ARG A 209 -12.64 8.72 -25.32
N THR A 210 -12.22 7.46 -25.34
CA THR A 210 -13.01 6.33 -24.81
C THR A 210 -13.22 6.48 -23.31
N MET A 211 -12.18 6.83 -22.56
CA MET A 211 -12.26 7.08 -21.13
C MET A 211 -13.21 8.23 -20.79
N LYS A 212 -13.11 9.37 -21.50
CA LYS A 212 -14.03 10.51 -21.32
C LYS A 212 -15.49 10.12 -21.54
N LEU A 213 -15.78 9.33 -22.57
CA LEU A 213 -17.14 8.84 -22.84
C LEU A 213 -17.66 7.93 -21.73
N LEU A 214 -16.83 6.99 -21.27
CA LEU A 214 -17.18 6.08 -20.17
C LEU A 214 -17.45 6.86 -18.87
N MET A 215 -16.58 7.79 -18.50
CA MET A 215 -16.76 8.65 -17.32
C MET A 215 -18.06 9.46 -17.39
N LYS A 216 -18.38 10.07 -18.55
CA LYS A 216 -19.64 10.80 -18.74
C LYS A 216 -20.85 9.89 -18.61
N LYS A 217 -20.78 8.66 -19.12
CA LYS A 217 -21.86 7.67 -19.02
C LYS A 217 -22.13 7.27 -17.57
N ILE A 218 -21.07 6.99 -16.80
CA ILE A 218 -21.17 6.65 -15.36
C ILE A 218 -21.71 7.84 -14.57
N MET A 219 -21.19 9.05 -14.83
CA MET A 219 -21.69 10.28 -14.19
C MET A 219 -23.19 10.44 -14.42
N ALA A 220 -23.65 10.28 -15.66
CA ALA A 220 -25.06 10.41 -16.01
C ALA A 220 -25.96 9.34 -15.36
N SER A 221 -25.45 8.14 -15.07
CA SER A 221 -26.22 7.12 -14.37
C SER A 221 -26.32 7.38 -12.87
N LYS A 222 -25.34 8.07 -12.27
CA LYS A 222 -25.35 8.42 -10.84
C LYS A 222 -26.19 9.66 -10.50
N LYS A 223 -26.52 10.49 -11.49
CA LYS A 223 -27.41 11.65 -11.29
C LYS A 223 -28.91 11.31 -11.27
N LYS A 224 -29.28 10.12 -11.74
CA LYS A 224 -30.67 9.64 -11.81
C LYS A 224 -31.05 8.96 -10.51
#